data_AF-A0A832SJ22-F1
#
_entry.id   AF-A0A832SJ22-F1
#
_cell.length_a   1.000
_cell.length_b   1.000
_cell.length_c   1.000
_cell.angle_alpha   90.00
_cell.angle_beta   90.00
_cell.angle_gamma   90.00
#
_symmetry.space_group_name_H-M   'P 1'
#
loop_
_entity.id
_entity.type
_entity.pdbx_description
1 polymer ?
#
loop_
_entity_poly.entity_id
_entity_poly.type
_entity_poly.pdbx_seq_one_letter_code
_entity_poly.pdbx_strand_id
1 'polypeptide(L)'
;MTARIIGSFGLKASFFLFLFSYLLLAGVRAGLFEFPHFLLLGALAYLAAYYVASGRYLFPTAVYGAGLGLLALNKFLPPSAVFGPLPVDLSWATFYFPFAAAALLLYAATFARGFAARALSVLLLALAVALGHFYMVYVGWLWRAVVPSLGLAPAFPEPQDAPLYILLYELWRAVHQLPLRRKA
;
A
#
# COMPACT_ATOMS: atom_id res chain seq x y z
N MET A 1 -24.53 -9.16 -12.20
CA MET A 1 -24.37 -8.48 -10.90
C MET A 1 -22.91 -8.32 -10.45
N THR A 2 -22.02 -9.23 -10.84
CA THR A 2 -20.59 -9.24 -10.48
C THR A 2 -19.82 -8.02 -11.02
N ALA A 3 -20.04 -7.59 -12.27
CA ALA A 3 -19.33 -6.46 -12.90
C ALA A 3 -19.48 -5.10 -12.16
N ARG A 4 -20.66 -4.84 -11.57
CA ARG A 4 -20.92 -3.61 -10.79
C ARG A 4 -20.18 -3.58 -9.46
N ILE A 5 -20.00 -4.75 -8.83
CA ILE A 5 -19.20 -4.91 -7.61
C ILE A 5 -17.70 -4.92 -7.95
N ILE A 6 -17.32 -5.48 -9.12
CA ILE A 6 -15.95 -5.52 -9.67
C ILE A 6 -15.38 -4.11 -9.83
N GLY A 7 -16.05 -3.18 -10.49
CA GLY A 7 -15.53 -1.81 -10.62
C GLY A 7 -15.41 -1.07 -9.26
N SER A 8 -16.33 -1.35 -8.34
CA SER A 8 -16.41 -0.59 -7.09
C SER A 8 -15.25 -0.81 -6.12
N PHE A 9 -14.63 -2.00 -6.06
CA PHE A 9 -13.52 -2.24 -5.14
C PHE A 9 -12.21 -1.65 -5.67
N GLY A 10 -11.83 -1.96 -6.90
CA GLY A 10 -10.68 -1.33 -7.55
C GLY A 10 -10.76 0.19 -7.56
N LEU A 11 -11.94 0.77 -7.84
CA LEU A 11 -12.16 2.22 -7.75
C LEU A 11 -12.03 2.75 -6.32
N LYS A 12 -12.62 2.09 -5.32
CA LYS A 12 -12.49 2.50 -3.91
C LYS A 12 -11.05 2.42 -3.43
N ALA A 13 -10.36 1.31 -3.70
CA ALA A 13 -8.98 1.11 -3.29
C ALA A 13 -8.04 2.09 -3.98
N SER A 14 -8.22 2.34 -5.26
CA SER A 14 -7.46 3.36 -5.98
C SER A 14 -7.76 4.75 -5.44
N PHE A 15 -9.03 5.09 -5.18
CA PHE A 15 -9.42 6.35 -4.55
C PHE A 15 -8.72 6.55 -3.19
N PHE A 16 -8.73 5.54 -2.31
CA PHE A 16 -8.06 5.64 -1.01
C PHE A 16 -6.54 5.67 -1.14
N LEU A 17 -5.97 4.94 -2.09
CA LEU A 17 -4.53 5.00 -2.37
C LEU A 17 -4.13 6.40 -2.82
N PHE A 18 -4.89 6.99 -3.75
CA PHE A 18 -4.70 8.37 -4.16
C PHE A 18 -4.88 9.32 -2.98
N LEU A 19 -5.97 9.20 -2.20
CA LEU A 19 -6.22 10.07 -1.05
C LEU A 19 -5.05 10.05 -0.06
N PHE A 20 -4.59 8.87 0.34
CA PHE A 20 -3.44 8.74 1.24
C PHE A 20 -2.15 9.25 0.59
N SER A 21 -1.87 8.87 -0.66
CA SER A 21 -0.69 9.34 -1.39
C SER A 21 -0.68 10.87 -1.59
N TYR A 22 -1.84 11.49 -1.79
CA TYR A 22 -1.99 12.95 -1.90
C TYR A 22 -1.74 13.67 -0.59
N LEU A 23 -2.18 13.12 0.55
CA LEU A 23 -1.85 13.67 1.86
C LEU A 23 -0.33 13.65 2.11
N LEU A 24 0.29 12.52 1.75
CA LEU A 24 1.74 12.37 1.83
C LEU A 24 2.46 13.37 0.90
N LEU A 25 2.01 13.48 -0.35
CA LEU A 25 2.56 14.42 -1.34
C LEU A 25 2.37 15.88 -0.93
N ALA A 26 1.22 16.23 -0.36
CA ALA A 26 0.96 17.58 0.15
C ALA A 26 1.95 17.94 1.26
N GLY A 27 2.25 17.01 2.17
CA GLY A 27 3.27 17.22 3.20
C GLY A 27 4.69 17.30 2.65
N VAL A 28 5.03 16.51 1.62
CA VAL A 28 6.31 16.65 0.89
C VAL A 28 6.39 18.05 0.26
N ARG A 29 5.34 18.51 -0.42
CA ARG A 29 5.30 19.82 -1.08
C ARG A 29 5.39 20.99 -0.09
N ALA A 30 4.82 20.82 1.10
CA ALA A 30 4.91 21.76 2.21
C ALA A 30 6.26 21.70 2.96
N GLY A 31 7.18 20.83 2.55
CA GLY A 31 8.48 20.65 3.22
C GLY A 31 8.33 20.13 4.66
N LEU A 32 7.32 19.29 4.91
CA LEU A 32 7.11 18.60 6.18
C LEU A 32 7.79 17.24 6.22
N PHE A 33 8.01 16.62 5.05
CA PHE A 33 8.55 15.27 4.94
C PHE A 33 9.78 15.24 4.05
N GLU A 34 10.84 14.60 4.54
CA GLU A 34 12.12 14.48 3.84
C GLU A 34 12.26 13.13 3.15
N PHE A 35 12.86 13.14 1.96
CA PHE A 35 13.30 11.93 1.29
C PHE A 35 14.50 11.32 2.04
N PRO A 36 14.61 9.98 2.18
CA PRO A 36 13.70 8.93 1.73
C PRO A 36 12.60 8.55 2.73
N HIS A 37 12.54 9.17 3.91
CA HIS A 37 11.75 8.71 5.05
C HIS A 37 10.25 8.55 4.74
N PHE A 38 9.69 9.42 3.90
CA PHE A 38 8.28 9.32 3.53
C PHE A 38 7.93 8.08 2.71
N LEU A 39 8.90 7.40 2.09
CA LEU A 39 8.66 6.20 1.31
C LEU A 39 8.10 5.06 2.16
N LEU A 40 8.51 4.97 3.45
CA LEU A 40 7.98 3.99 4.41
C LEU A 40 6.50 4.19 4.72
N LEU A 41 6.00 5.40 4.54
CA LEU A 41 4.58 5.69 4.66
C LEU A 41 3.85 5.46 3.34
N GLY A 42 4.57 5.45 2.21
CA GLY A 42 4.04 5.19 0.87
C GLY A 42 3.33 3.84 0.72
N ALA A 43 3.97 2.70 0.91
CA ALA A 43 3.29 1.39 1.04
C ALA A 43 2.45 1.18 2.30
N LEU A 44 2.62 1.96 3.37
CA LEU A 44 1.58 1.99 4.39
C LEU A 44 0.28 2.55 3.81
N ALA A 45 0.35 3.46 2.83
CA ALA A 45 -0.80 3.93 2.07
C ALA A 45 -1.45 2.80 1.26
N TYR A 46 -0.67 1.90 0.65
CA TYR A 46 -1.20 0.73 -0.06
C TYR A 46 -1.95 -0.21 0.88
N LEU A 47 -1.37 -0.45 2.05
CA LEU A 47 -1.96 -1.24 3.12
C LEU A 47 -3.27 -0.62 3.60
N ALA A 48 -3.24 0.67 3.94
CA ALA A 48 -4.39 1.40 4.42
C ALA A 48 -5.49 1.43 3.36
N ALA A 49 -5.16 1.76 2.11
CA ALA A 49 -6.10 1.81 1.00
C ALA A 49 -6.81 0.48 0.76
N TYR A 50 -6.07 -0.63 0.81
CA TYR A 50 -6.63 -1.97 0.70
C TYR A 50 -7.68 -2.26 1.77
N TYR A 51 -7.34 -1.99 3.04
CA TYR A 51 -8.24 -2.29 4.16
C TYR A 51 -9.43 -1.34 4.24
N VAL A 52 -9.21 -0.07 3.94
CA VAL A 52 -10.27 0.94 3.86
C VAL A 52 -11.25 0.60 2.73
N ALA A 53 -10.76 0.16 1.57
CA ALA A 53 -11.60 -0.34 0.48
C ALA A 53 -12.37 -1.62 0.85
N SER A 54 -11.86 -2.38 1.81
CA SER A 54 -12.51 -3.56 2.38
C SER A 54 -13.53 -3.22 3.48
N GLY A 55 -13.78 -1.92 3.74
CA GLY A 55 -14.72 -1.43 4.74
C GLY A 55 -14.13 -1.27 6.15
N ARG A 56 -12.81 -1.40 6.31
CA ARG A 56 -12.12 -1.25 7.60
C ARG A 56 -11.45 0.11 7.66
N TYR A 57 -12.18 1.10 8.16
CA TYR A 57 -11.75 2.51 8.14
C TYR A 57 -10.86 2.87 9.33
N LEU A 58 -11.30 2.62 10.57
CA LEU A 58 -10.70 3.21 11.76
C LEU A 58 -9.22 2.85 11.95
N PHE A 59 -8.91 1.56 12.11
CA PHE A 59 -7.54 1.14 12.43
C PHE A 59 -6.52 1.48 11.34
N PRO A 60 -6.76 1.18 10.04
CA PRO A 60 -5.78 1.50 9.00
C PRO A 60 -5.57 3.00 8.82
N THR A 61 -6.63 3.81 8.94
CA THR A 61 -6.52 5.27 8.83
C THR A 61 -5.80 5.87 10.05
N ALA A 62 -6.04 5.36 11.25
CA ALA A 62 -5.35 5.79 12.47
C ALA A 62 -3.85 5.45 12.44
N VAL A 63 -3.50 4.23 12.01
CA VAL A 63 -2.10 3.81 11.84
C VAL A 63 -1.41 4.64 10.76
N TYR A 64 -2.08 4.91 9.65
CA TYR A 64 -1.58 5.79 8.60
C TYR A 64 -1.36 7.22 9.11
N GLY A 65 -2.33 7.78 9.84
CA GLY A 65 -2.24 9.10 10.44
C GLY A 65 -1.14 9.21 11.49
N ALA A 66 -0.95 8.18 12.32
CA ALA A 66 0.17 8.12 13.26
C ALA A 66 1.52 8.13 12.53
N GLY A 67 1.63 7.39 11.43
CA GLY A 67 2.82 7.43 10.56
C GLY A 67 3.07 8.81 9.96
N LEU A 68 2.03 9.52 9.49
CA LEU A 68 2.15 10.92 9.04
C LEU A 68 2.66 11.84 10.16
N GLY A 69 2.14 11.67 11.38
CA GLY A 69 2.57 12.43 12.55
C GLY A 69 4.05 12.21 12.89
N LEU A 70 4.49 10.94 12.92
CA LEU A 70 5.90 10.60 13.14
C LEU A 70 6.81 11.18 12.05
N LEU A 71 6.36 11.14 10.79
CA LEU A 71 7.09 11.76 9.69
C LEU A 71 7.18 13.28 9.82
N ALA A 72 6.12 13.94 10.30
CA ALA A 72 6.15 15.38 10.54
C ALA A 72 7.11 15.76 11.68
N LEU A 73 7.25 14.89 12.70
CA LEU A 73 8.21 15.10 13.80
C LEU A 73 9.66 15.10 13.33
N ASN A 74 9.96 14.42 12.22
CA ASN A 74 11.30 14.39 11.62
C ASN A 74 11.80 15.77 11.18
N LYS A 75 10.89 16.74 10.99
CA LYS A 75 11.26 18.14 10.73
C LYS A 75 11.89 18.83 11.94
N PHE A 76 11.51 18.38 13.14
CA PHE A 76 11.91 19.00 14.41
C PHE A 76 12.98 18.18 15.14
N LEU A 77 13.09 16.89 14.84
CA LEU A 77 14.02 15.97 15.44
C LEU A 77 14.78 15.20 14.35
N PRO A 78 16.07 14.90 14.54
CA PRO A 78 16.81 14.12 13.56
C PRO A 78 16.13 12.75 13.36
N PRO A 79 16.15 12.17 12.14
CA PRO A 79 15.46 10.92 11.83
C PRO A 79 15.89 9.76 12.73
N SER A 80 17.15 9.76 13.18
CA SER A 80 17.69 8.79 14.12
C SER A 80 17.01 8.80 15.49
N ALA A 81 16.45 9.93 15.92
CA ALA A 81 15.71 10.05 17.17
C ALA A 81 14.26 9.56 17.05
N VAL A 82 13.69 9.59 15.83
CA VAL A 82 12.29 9.22 15.58
C VAL A 82 12.16 7.77 15.09
N PHE A 83 13.05 7.36 14.19
CA PHE A 83 13.02 6.06 13.49
C PHE A 83 14.22 5.16 13.80
N GLY A 84 15.19 5.63 14.58
CA GLY A 84 16.46 4.92 14.81
C GLY A 84 17.48 5.14 13.68
N PRO A 85 18.72 4.63 13.80
CA PRO A 85 19.74 4.77 12.76
C PRO A 85 19.29 4.03 11.49
N LEU A 86 18.89 4.78 10.47
CA LEU A 86 18.42 4.23 9.20
C LEU A 86 19.58 4.22 8.18
N PRO A 87 19.90 3.07 7.54
CA PRO A 87 20.71 3.08 6.33
C PRO A 87 19.89 3.76 5.21
N VAL A 88 20.47 4.66 4.42
CA VAL A 88 19.74 5.46 3.41
C VAL A 88 20.30 5.14 2.03
N ASP A 89 19.78 4.10 1.39
CA ASP A 89 20.19 3.69 0.05
C ASP A 89 19.05 2.99 -0.74
N LEU A 90 19.23 2.92 -2.07
CA LEU A 90 18.25 2.38 -3.04
C LEU A 90 17.78 0.94 -2.75
N SER A 91 18.51 0.20 -1.92
CA SER A 91 18.14 -1.12 -1.40
C SER A 91 16.81 -1.09 -0.63
N TRP A 92 16.36 0.08 -0.16
CA TRP A 92 15.13 0.25 0.59
C TRP A 92 13.86 -0.09 -0.17
N ALA A 93 13.77 0.22 -1.46
CA ALA A 93 12.60 -0.15 -2.26
C ALA A 93 12.43 -1.69 -2.33
N THR A 94 13.55 -2.40 -2.36
CA THR A 94 13.64 -3.87 -2.32
C THR A 94 13.35 -4.43 -0.93
N PHE A 95 13.68 -3.72 0.15
CA PHE A 95 13.33 -4.11 1.53
C PHE A 95 11.88 -3.78 1.90
N TYR A 96 11.32 -2.74 1.31
CA TYR A 96 10.06 -2.16 1.75
C TYR A 96 8.84 -3.05 1.48
N PHE A 97 8.82 -3.65 0.30
CA PHE A 97 7.77 -4.58 -0.09
C PHE A 97 7.71 -5.81 0.84
N PRO A 98 8.85 -6.45 1.22
CA PRO A 98 8.92 -7.45 2.28
C PRO A 98 8.38 -7.00 3.65
N PHE A 99 8.68 -5.78 4.12
CA PHE A 99 8.18 -5.30 5.42
C PHE A 99 6.68 -5.02 5.39
N ALA A 100 6.16 -4.42 4.32
CA ALA A 100 4.73 -4.26 4.10
C ALA A 100 4.02 -5.62 4.03
N ALA A 101 4.64 -6.60 3.36
CA ALA A 101 4.17 -7.99 3.32
C ALA A 101 4.17 -8.63 4.72
N ALA A 102 5.23 -8.48 5.51
CA ALA A 102 5.31 -9.03 6.86
C ALA A 102 4.21 -8.44 7.76
N ALA A 103 3.97 -7.13 7.70
CA ALA A 103 2.90 -6.48 8.45
C ALA A 103 1.50 -7.00 8.04
N LEU A 104 1.27 -7.17 6.74
CA LEU A 104 0.08 -7.79 6.17
C LEU A 104 -0.16 -9.21 6.71
N LEU A 105 0.89 -10.05 6.72
CA LEU A 105 0.83 -11.43 7.17
C LEU A 105 0.57 -11.53 8.69
N LEU A 106 1.29 -10.75 9.50
CA LEU A 106 1.11 -10.71 10.97
C LEU A 106 -0.31 -10.29 11.35
N TYR A 107 -0.84 -9.28 10.67
CA TYR A 107 -2.20 -8.82 10.89
C TYR A 107 -3.22 -9.87 10.43
N ALA A 108 -3.07 -10.46 9.24
CA ALA A 108 -3.95 -11.53 8.77
C ALA A 108 -3.99 -12.73 9.74
N ALA A 109 -2.83 -13.10 10.29
CA ALA A 109 -2.72 -14.14 11.30
C ALA A 109 -3.43 -13.79 12.61
N THR A 110 -3.48 -12.51 12.98
CA THR A 110 -4.11 -12.04 14.22
C THR A 110 -5.64 -11.95 14.10
N PHE A 111 -6.15 -11.44 12.98
CA PHE A 111 -7.55 -10.99 12.86
C PHE A 111 -8.51 -11.97 12.17
N ALA A 112 -8.03 -13.00 11.47
CA ALA A 112 -8.92 -14.05 10.97
C ALA A 112 -9.48 -14.92 12.12
N ARG A 113 -10.72 -15.41 11.99
CA ARG A 113 -11.38 -16.21 13.05
C ARG A 113 -11.21 -17.71 12.78
N GLY A 114 -10.63 -18.43 13.74
CA GLY A 114 -10.34 -19.86 13.61
C GLY A 114 -9.00 -20.13 12.90
N PHE A 115 -8.31 -21.19 13.32
CA PHE A 115 -6.96 -21.52 12.86
C PHE A 115 -6.90 -21.76 11.35
N ALA A 116 -7.84 -22.51 10.79
CA ALA A 116 -7.88 -22.81 9.36
C ALA A 116 -8.07 -21.56 8.49
N ALA A 117 -8.92 -20.61 8.92
CA ALA A 117 -9.13 -19.36 8.21
C ALA A 117 -7.92 -18.42 8.33
N ARG A 118 -7.23 -18.40 9.47
CA ARG A 118 -5.97 -17.68 9.65
C ARG A 118 -4.90 -18.20 8.70
N ALA A 119 -4.65 -19.51 8.70
CA ALA A 119 -3.68 -20.14 7.83
C ALA A 119 -3.99 -19.88 6.34
N LEU A 120 -5.25 -20.05 5.94
CA LEU A 120 -5.68 -19.78 4.56
C LEU A 120 -5.53 -18.29 4.18
N SER A 121 -5.89 -17.37 5.07
CA SER A 121 -5.74 -15.93 4.82
C SER A 121 -4.28 -15.54 4.64
N VAL A 122 -3.39 -16.02 5.50
CA VAL A 122 -1.94 -15.77 5.39
C VAL A 122 -1.39 -16.31 4.06
N LEU A 123 -1.74 -17.54 3.67
CA LEU A 123 -1.30 -18.15 2.41
C LEU A 123 -1.78 -17.36 1.18
N LEU A 124 -3.06 -17.03 1.13
CA LEU A 124 -3.64 -16.28 0.02
C LEU A 124 -3.09 -14.85 -0.04
N LEU A 125 -2.79 -14.24 1.10
CA LEU A 125 -2.21 -12.91 1.16
C LEU A 125 -0.74 -12.91 0.72
N ALA A 126 0.04 -13.91 1.13
CA ALA A 126 1.41 -14.09 0.62
C ALA A 126 1.43 -14.25 -0.90
N LEU A 127 0.51 -15.04 -1.45
CA LEU A 127 0.35 -15.22 -2.89
C LEU A 127 -0.05 -13.90 -3.59
N ALA A 128 -1.03 -13.17 -3.03
CA ALA A 128 -1.47 -11.89 -3.58
C ALA A 128 -0.33 -10.86 -3.61
N VAL A 129 0.47 -10.80 -2.55
CA VAL A 129 1.65 -9.93 -2.45
C VAL A 129 2.69 -10.33 -3.50
N ALA A 130 3.04 -11.61 -3.63
CA ALA A 130 4.03 -12.06 -4.60
C ALA A 130 3.60 -11.73 -6.05
N LEU A 131 2.33 -12.00 -6.38
CA LEU A 131 1.76 -11.66 -7.68
C LEU A 131 1.68 -10.14 -7.91
N GLY A 132 1.37 -9.37 -6.87
CA GLY A 132 1.37 -7.92 -6.92
C GLY A 132 2.75 -7.33 -7.11
N HIS A 133 3.78 -7.90 -6.46
CA HIS A 133 5.17 -7.50 -6.66
C HIS A 133 5.58 -7.74 -8.11
N PHE A 134 5.36 -8.95 -8.62
CA PHE A 134 5.61 -9.29 -10.02
C PHE A 134 4.87 -8.31 -10.97
N TYR A 135 3.60 -8.03 -10.69
CA TYR A 135 2.82 -7.07 -11.48
C TYR A 135 3.46 -5.67 -11.49
N MET A 136 3.80 -5.12 -10.32
CA MET A 136 4.37 -3.78 -10.24
C MET A 136 5.76 -3.69 -10.87
N VAL A 137 6.59 -4.72 -10.75
CA VAL A 137 7.93 -4.76 -11.34
C VAL A 137 7.85 -4.81 -12.86
N TYR A 138 7.12 -5.79 -13.42
CA TYR A 138 7.16 -6.04 -14.86
C TYR A 138 6.11 -5.25 -15.64
N VAL A 139 4.86 -5.23 -15.17
CA VAL A 139 3.77 -4.51 -15.85
C VAL A 139 3.91 -3.01 -15.62
N GLY A 140 4.32 -2.59 -14.42
CA GLY A 140 4.62 -1.19 -14.13
C GLY A 140 5.76 -0.66 -15.00
N TRP A 141 6.86 -1.40 -15.14
CA TRP A 141 7.95 -1.03 -16.03
C TRP A 141 7.48 -0.88 -17.49
N LEU A 142 6.71 -1.84 -17.99
CA LEU A 142 6.20 -1.82 -19.35
C LEU A 142 5.25 -0.63 -19.58
N TRP A 143 4.36 -0.35 -18.63
CA TRP A 143 3.45 0.79 -18.66
C TRP A 143 4.20 2.12 -18.73
N ARG A 144 5.24 2.28 -17.89
CA ARG A 144 6.06 3.49 -17.86
C ARG A 144 6.91 3.69 -19.11
N ALA A 145 7.14 2.63 -19.89
CA ALA A 145 7.78 2.75 -21.20
C ALA A 145 6.86 3.38 -22.26
N VAL A 146 5.53 3.29 -22.10
CA VAL A 146 4.55 3.80 -23.07
C VAL A 146 3.80 5.04 -22.57
N VAL A 147 3.67 5.18 -21.25
CA VAL A 147 2.95 6.27 -20.61
C VAL A 147 3.95 7.14 -19.84
N PRO A 148 4.33 8.30 -20.40
CA PRO A 148 5.33 9.16 -19.78
C PRO A 148 4.89 9.65 -18.40
N SER A 149 5.87 9.77 -17.51
CA SER A 149 5.64 10.33 -16.17
C SER A 149 5.35 11.82 -16.26
N LEU A 150 4.50 12.32 -15.34
CA LEU A 150 4.29 13.76 -15.18
C LEU A 150 5.41 14.42 -14.36
N GLY A 151 6.34 13.63 -13.82
CA GLY A 151 7.48 14.12 -13.04
C GLY A 151 7.05 14.71 -11.69
N LEU A 152 5.83 14.45 -11.23
CA LEU A 152 5.31 15.01 -9.98
C LEU A 152 5.98 14.35 -8.77
N ALA A 153 6.19 13.04 -8.85
CA ALA A 153 7.05 12.27 -7.95
C ALA A 153 7.24 10.85 -8.50
N PRO A 154 8.47 10.45 -8.91
CA PRO A 154 8.71 9.13 -9.54
C PRO A 154 8.35 7.93 -8.64
N ALA A 155 8.31 8.14 -7.33
CA ALA A 155 8.05 7.12 -6.33
C ALA A 155 6.57 6.98 -5.92
N PHE A 156 5.67 7.84 -6.44
CA PHE A 156 4.25 7.83 -6.07
C PHE A 156 3.33 7.50 -7.26
N PRO A 157 2.11 7.00 -6.98
CA PRO A 157 1.06 6.87 -7.98
C PRO A 157 0.81 8.21 -8.66
N GLU A 158 1.02 8.26 -9.97
CA GLU A 158 0.58 9.40 -10.77
C GLU A 158 -0.84 9.15 -11.31
N PRO A 159 -1.62 10.18 -11.64
CA PRO A 159 -2.99 10.02 -12.13
C PRO A 159 -3.11 9.03 -13.31
N GLN A 160 -2.11 9.03 -14.21
CA GLN A 160 -2.06 8.11 -15.34
C GLN A 160 -1.79 6.65 -14.94
N ASP A 161 -1.31 6.36 -13.74
CA ASP A 161 -1.12 4.99 -13.26
C ASP A 161 -2.40 4.38 -12.69
N ALA A 162 -3.48 5.15 -12.57
CA ALA A 162 -4.74 4.67 -12.01
C ALA A 162 -5.21 3.32 -12.59
N PRO A 163 -5.11 3.05 -13.91
CA PRO A 163 -5.46 1.74 -14.46
C PRO A 163 -4.63 0.59 -13.88
N LEU A 164 -3.32 0.78 -13.70
CA LEU A 164 -2.44 -0.23 -13.11
C LEU A 164 -2.85 -0.56 -11.68
N TYR A 165 -3.16 0.46 -10.89
CA TYR A 165 -3.55 0.25 -9.50
C TYR A 165 -4.92 -0.40 -9.37
N ILE A 166 -5.88 -0.04 -10.24
CA ILE A 166 -7.17 -0.73 -10.31
C ILE A 166 -6.95 -2.22 -10.59
N LEU A 167 -6.13 -2.55 -11.59
CA LEU A 167 -5.82 -3.95 -11.95
C LEU A 167 -5.09 -4.69 -10.82
N LEU A 168 -4.11 -4.05 -10.18
CA LEU A 168 -3.40 -4.60 -9.03
C LEU A 168 -4.37 -4.91 -7.87
N TYR A 169 -5.28 -3.99 -7.55
CA TYR A 169 -6.26 -4.20 -6.50
C TYR A 169 -7.28 -5.30 -6.84
N GLU A 170 -7.68 -5.41 -8.10
CA GLU A 170 -8.55 -6.50 -8.54
C GLU A 170 -7.85 -7.86 -8.47
N LEU A 171 -6.58 -7.94 -8.86
CA LEU A 171 -5.74 -9.12 -8.68
C LEU A 171 -5.68 -9.52 -7.20
N TRP A 172 -5.38 -8.56 -6.32
CA TRP A 172 -5.32 -8.80 -4.87
C TRP A 172 -6.64 -9.29 -4.30
N ARG A 173 -7.75 -8.68 -4.71
CA ARG A 173 -9.10 -9.10 -4.28
C ARG A 173 -9.42 -10.51 -4.75
N ALA A 174 -9.11 -10.82 -6.01
CA ALA A 174 -9.39 -12.12 -6.60
C ALA A 174 -8.64 -13.25 -5.89
N VAL A 175 -7.38 -13.00 -5.52
CA VAL A 175 -6.53 -13.97 -4.84
C VAL A 175 -6.88 -14.08 -3.36
N HIS A 176 -7.03 -12.96 -2.63
CA HIS A 176 -7.18 -13.00 -1.17
C HIS A 176 -8.65 -13.01 -0.71
N GLN A 177 -9.50 -12.13 -1.22
CA GLN A 177 -10.83 -11.89 -0.62
C GLN A 177 -11.91 -12.84 -1.14
N LEU A 178 -11.93 -13.11 -2.45
CA LEU A 178 -12.98 -13.96 -3.04
C LEU A 178 -13.00 -15.38 -2.46
N PRO A 179 -11.86 -16.06 -2.23
CA PRO A 179 -11.86 -17.40 -1.66
C PRO A 179 -12.34 -17.43 -0.20
N LEU A 180 -12.05 -16.38 0.58
CA LEU A 180 -12.45 -16.29 1.99
C LEU A 180 -13.95 -16.05 2.16
N ARG A 181 -14.57 -15.25 1.27
CA ARG A 181 -16.02 -14.99 1.30
C ARG A 181 -16.89 -16.19 0.96
N ARG A 182 -16.39 -17.14 0.16
CA ARG A 182 -17.14 -18.36 -0.20
C ARG A 182 -17.23 -19.38 0.93
N LYS A 183 -16.44 -19.23 2.00
CA LYS A 183 -16.39 -20.15 3.15
C LYS A 183 -17.07 -19.59 4.42
N ALA A 184 -17.56 -18.36 4.38
CA ALA A 184 -18.28 -17.70 5.47
C ALA A 184 -19.79 -17.70 5.16
#